data_AF-A0A3C0SNV7-F1
#
_entry.id   AF-A0A3C0SNV7-F1
#
_cell.length_a   1.000
_cell.length_b   1.000
_cell.length_c   1.000
_cell.angle_alpha   90.00
_cell.angle_beta   90.00
_cell.angle_gamma   90.00
#
_symmetry.space_group_name_H-M   'P 1'
#
loop_
_entity.id
_entity.type
_entity.pdbx_description
1 polymer ?
#
loop_
_entity_poly.entity_id
_entity_poly.type
_entity_poly.pdbx_seq_one_letter_code
_entity_poly.pdbx_strand_id
1 'polypeptide(L)'
;MLKKYENKSKEVFSQSTANIIKEGMIGVVNDDLGTGTNAKIDNLEVGGKTGTTEYFEGEKKCSDGWFAGFFNYKNKYYSMVIYLPQIEEMNGSSQVACSVFKDIIENLIKESYL
;
A
#
# COMPACT_ATOMS: atom_id res chain seq x y z
N MET A 1 -10.82 11.08 15.23
CA MET A 1 -11.20 12.44 14.79
C MET A 1 -10.62 12.68 13.40
N LEU A 2 -11.45 12.79 12.37
CA LEU A 2 -10.99 13.08 11.00
C LEU A 2 -10.70 14.59 10.90
N LYS A 3 -9.44 14.95 10.64
CA LYS A 3 -9.03 16.34 10.42
C LYS A 3 -9.08 16.66 8.93
N LYS A 4 -9.75 17.76 8.57
CA LYS A 4 -9.78 18.28 7.20
C LYS A 4 -8.68 19.33 7.08
N TYR A 5 -7.80 19.16 6.09
CA TYR A 5 -6.70 20.09 5.80
C TYR A 5 -6.98 20.81 4.49
N GLU A 6 -6.75 22.13 4.45
CA GLU A 6 -6.69 22.86 3.18
C GLU A 6 -5.35 22.59 2.50
N ASN A 7 -5.38 22.06 1.29
CA ASN A 7 -4.18 21.69 0.55
C ASN A 7 -3.79 22.79 -0.42
N LYS A 8 -2.58 23.31 -0.30
CA LYS A 8 -1.91 24.02 -1.39
C LYS A 8 -1.32 22.97 -2.34
N SER A 9 -1.88 22.91 -3.55
CA SER A 9 -1.35 22.05 -4.62
C SER A 9 -0.08 22.67 -5.20
N LYS A 10 0.97 21.87 -5.33
CA LYS A 10 2.16 22.18 -6.12
C LYS A 10 2.43 20.99 -7.03
N GLU A 11 2.61 21.24 -8.32
CA GLU A 11 3.04 20.21 -9.26
C GLU A 11 4.45 19.73 -8.89
N VAL A 12 4.61 18.42 -8.67
CA VAL A 12 5.89 17.78 -8.36
C VAL A 12 6.47 17.10 -9.59
N PHE A 13 5.60 16.49 -10.42
CA PHE A 13 5.95 15.78 -11.64
C PHE A 13 5.00 16.17 -12.77
N SER A 14 5.48 16.10 -14.01
CA SER A 14 4.60 16.17 -15.18
C SER A 14 3.59 15.02 -15.16
N GLN A 15 2.45 15.22 -15.81
CA GLN A 15 1.44 14.17 -15.96
C GLN A 15 2.01 12.89 -16.59
N SER A 16 2.89 13.02 -17.59
CA SER A 16 3.54 11.88 -18.25
C SER A 16 4.41 11.08 -17.26
N THR A 17 5.18 11.76 -16.43
CA THR A 17 6.04 11.14 -15.42
C THR A 17 5.20 10.46 -14.34
N ALA A 18 4.15 11.14 -13.86
CA ALA A 18 3.23 10.58 -12.87
C ALA A 18 2.53 9.32 -13.39
N ASN A 19 2.13 9.29 -14.66
CA ASN A 19 1.51 8.11 -15.28
C ASN A 19 2.50 6.94 -15.35
N ILE A 20 3.75 7.16 -15.74
CA ILE A 20 4.77 6.11 -15.78
C ILE A 20 4.98 5.50 -14.39
N ILE A 21 5.06 6.34 -13.35
CA ILE A 21 5.19 5.88 -11.96
C ILE A 21 3.95 5.08 -11.54
N LYS A 22 2.75 5.56 -11.87
CA LYS A 22 1.48 4.89 -11.56
C LYS A 22 1.43 3.49 -12.17
N GLU A 23 1.78 3.35 -13.45
CA GLU A 23 1.81 2.04 -14.12
C GLU A 23 2.84 1.10 -13.47
N GLY A 24 4.02 1.60 -13.11
CA GLY A 24 5.01 0.80 -12.38
C GLY A 24 4.49 0.33 -11.01
N MET A 25 3.78 1.19 -10.28
CA MET A 25 3.15 0.83 -9.00
C MET A 25 2.00 -0.18 -9.18
N ILE A 26 1.26 -0.12 -10.28
CA ILE A 26 0.25 -1.13 -10.64
C ILE A 26 0.92 -2.47 -10.91
N GLY A 27 2.03 -2.50 -11.66
CA GLY A 27 2.80 -3.72 -11.93
C GLY A 27 3.33 -4.40 -10.67
N VAL A 28 3.77 -3.64 -9.66
CA VAL A 28 4.19 -4.20 -8.35
C VAL A 28 3.11 -5.07 -7.71
N VAL A 29 1.83 -4.75 -7.93
CA VAL A 29 0.69 -5.46 -7.33
C VAL A 29 0.10 -6.52 -8.26
N ASN A 30 0.11 -6.29 -9.58
CA ASN A 30 -0.65 -7.10 -10.51
C ASN A 30 0.18 -8.10 -11.32
N ASP A 31 1.49 -7.88 -11.46
CA ASP A 31 2.38 -8.79 -12.18
C ASP A 31 2.75 -10.00 -11.31
N ASP A 32 2.93 -11.18 -11.93
CA ASP A 32 3.23 -12.44 -11.22
C ASP A 32 4.54 -12.39 -10.42
N LEU A 33 5.49 -11.55 -10.84
CA LEU A 33 6.77 -11.30 -10.17
C LEU A 33 6.74 -10.06 -9.27
N GLY A 34 5.56 -9.45 -9.11
CA GLY A 34 5.34 -8.27 -8.28
C GLY A 34 5.62 -8.58 -6.81
N THR A 35 6.23 -7.62 -6.11
CA THR A 35 6.48 -7.77 -4.68
C THR A 35 5.26 -7.43 -3.82
N GLY A 36 4.21 -6.83 -4.37
CA GLY A 36 2.99 -6.43 -3.65
C GLY A 36 1.76 -7.25 -4.03
N THR A 37 1.93 -8.46 -4.55
CA THR A 37 0.85 -9.29 -5.10
C THR A 37 -0.26 -9.60 -4.10
N ASN A 38 0.05 -9.67 -2.79
CA ASN A 38 -0.96 -9.85 -1.75
C ASN A 38 -1.93 -8.66 -1.61
N ALA A 39 -1.61 -7.49 -2.13
CA ALA A 39 -2.50 -6.32 -2.13
C ALA A 39 -3.51 -6.33 -3.29
N LYS A 40 -3.44 -7.33 -4.19
CA LYS A 40 -4.32 -7.42 -5.36
C LYS A 40 -5.77 -7.68 -4.96
N ILE A 41 -6.67 -6.84 -5.48
CA ILE A 41 -8.12 -6.96 -5.33
C ILE A 41 -8.71 -7.08 -6.74
N ASP A 42 -9.49 -8.12 -6.97
CA ASP A 42 -10.09 -8.36 -8.27
C ASP A 42 -11.05 -7.22 -8.65
N ASN A 43 -10.98 -6.81 -9.92
CA ASN A 43 -11.79 -5.73 -10.50
C ASN A 43 -11.56 -4.34 -9.88
N LEU A 44 -10.44 -4.12 -9.18
CA LEU A 44 -10.05 -2.83 -8.64
C LEU A 44 -8.66 -2.44 -9.17
N GLU A 45 -8.50 -1.21 -9.65
CA GLU A 45 -7.16 -0.69 -9.96
C GLU A 45 -6.44 -0.42 -8.64
N VAL A 46 -5.41 -1.23 -8.35
CA VAL A 46 -4.57 -1.09 -7.16
C VAL A 46 -3.11 -0.96 -7.61
N GLY A 47 -2.42 0.02 -7.04
CA GLY A 47 -0.98 0.17 -7.21
C GLY A 47 -0.31 0.55 -5.90
N GLY A 48 0.94 0.15 -5.71
CA GLY A 48 1.65 0.45 -4.49
C GLY A 48 3.13 0.06 -4.52
N LYS A 49 3.76 0.21 -3.35
CA LYS A 49 5.13 -0.26 -3.13
C LYS A 49 5.25 -0.87 -1.74
N THR A 50 5.98 -1.98 -1.69
CA THR A 50 6.41 -2.67 -0.48
C THR A 50 7.66 -2.05 0.13
N GLY A 51 7.75 -2.09 1.45
CA GLY A 51 8.97 -1.80 2.20
C GLY A 51 9.15 -2.78 3.36
N THR A 52 10.39 -3.20 3.57
CA THR A 52 10.79 -3.98 4.74
C THR A 52 12.03 -3.34 5.34
N THR A 53 12.00 -3.09 6.64
CA THR A 53 13.18 -2.63 7.40
C THR A 53 13.52 -3.71 8.41
N GLU A 54 14.78 -4.17 8.43
CA GLU A 54 15.24 -5.16 9.41
C GLU A 54 16.12 -4.49 10.47
N TYR A 55 15.95 -4.88 11.73
CA TYR A 55 16.73 -4.35 12.85
C TYR A 55 16.78 -5.37 14.01
N PHE A 56 17.58 -5.07 15.03
CA PHE A 56 17.64 -5.83 16.26
C PHE A 56 17.03 -5.05 17.41
N GLU A 57 16.24 -5.72 18.25
CA GLU A 57 15.76 -5.20 19.51
C GLU A 57 16.30 -6.09 20.64
N GLY A 58 17.38 -5.63 21.28
CA GLY A 58 18.20 -6.52 22.12
C GLY A 58 18.83 -7.62 21.27
N GLU A 59 18.61 -8.87 21.66
CA GLU A 59 19.09 -10.06 20.93
C GLU A 59 18.12 -10.56 19.86
N LYS A 60 16.92 -9.96 19.75
CA LYS A 60 15.88 -10.40 18.81
C LYS A 60 16.02 -9.73 17.46
N LYS A 61 15.93 -10.52 16.38
CA LYS A 61 15.81 -9.98 15.01
C LYS A 61 14.35 -9.61 14.72
N CYS A 62 14.12 -8.35 14.39
CA CYS A 62 12.82 -7.79 14.10
C CYS A 62 12.76 -7.22 12.68
N SER A 63 11.55 -7.05 12.16
CA SER A 63 11.34 -6.33 10.92
C SER A 63 10.06 -5.51 10.94
N ASP A 64 10.07 -4.39 10.22
CA ASP A 64 8.88 -3.59 9.96
C ASP A 64 8.33 -3.92 8.57
N GLY A 65 7.03 -4.12 8.49
CA GLY A 65 6.29 -4.27 7.24
C GLY A 65 5.64 -2.97 6.80
N TRP A 66 5.89 -2.57 5.55
CA TRP A 66 5.29 -1.39 4.95
C TRP A 66 4.59 -1.72 3.64
N PHE A 67 3.43 -1.10 3.44
CA PHE A 67 2.82 -0.99 2.13
C PHE A 67 2.21 0.40 1.95
N ALA A 68 2.72 1.16 0.98
CA ALA A 68 2.14 2.44 0.58
C ALA A 68 1.46 2.25 -0.78
N GLY A 69 0.16 2.47 -0.82
CA GLY A 69 -0.64 2.17 -2.00
C GLY A 69 -1.78 3.15 -2.26
N PHE A 70 -2.33 3.02 -3.46
CA PHE A 70 -3.56 3.66 -3.87
C PHE A 70 -4.53 2.64 -4.48
N PHE A 71 -5.80 2.98 -4.49
CA PHE A 71 -6.82 2.22 -5.21
C PHE A 71 -7.88 3.15 -5.79
N ASN A 72 -8.46 2.76 -6.93
CA ASN A 72 -9.58 3.47 -7.56
C ASN A 72 -10.89 2.74 -7.29
N TYR A 73 -11.80 3.38 -6.57
CA TYR A 73 -13.14 2.84 -6.31
C TYR A 73 -14.21 3.88 -6.71
N LYS A 74 -15.14 3.48 -7.60
CA LYS A 74 -16.19 4.36 -8.15
C LYS A 74 -15.67 5.71 -8.68
N ASN A 75 -14.62 5.68 -9.51
CA ASN A 75 -13.95 6.86 -10.10
C ASN A 75 -13.33 7.82 -9.08
N LYS A 76 -13.01 7.33 -7.89
CA LYS A 76 -12.32 8.11 -6.86
C LYS A 76 -11.09 7.35 -6.39
N TYR A 77 -9.97 8.06 -6.39
CA TYR A 77 -8.70 7.57 -5.87
C TYR A 77 -8.62 7.75 -4.36
N TYR A 78 -8.16 6.71 -3.70
CA TYR A 78 -7.82 6.68 -2.28
C TYR A 78 -6.35 6.31 -2.14
N SER A 79 -5.71 6.82 -1.10
CA SER A 79 -4.33 6.46 -0.73
C SER A 79 -4.31 5.96 0.70
N MET A 80 -3.53 4.93 0.96
CA MET A 80 -3.41 4.31 2.28
C MET A 80 -1.98 3.80 2.48
N VAL A 81 -1.49 3.96 3.70
CA VAL A 81 -0.19 3.43 4.13
C VAL A 81 -0.44 2.50 5.30
N ILE A 82 0.06 1.27 5.17
CA ILE A 82 0.10 0.28 6.24
C ILE A 82 1.52 0.22 6.78
N TYR A 83 1.64 0.36 8.09
CA TYR A 83 2.89 0.21 8.84
C TYR A 83 2.66 -0.79 9.97
N LEU A 84 3.41 -1.88 9.94
CA LEU A 84 3.38 -2.95 10.92
C LEU A 84 4.77 -3.07 11.56
N PRO A 85 4.99 -2.46 12.74
CA PRO A 85 6.28 -2.49 13.38
C PRO A 85 6.61 -3.82 14.04
N GLN A 86 7.89 -4.09 14.25
CA GLN A 86 8.38 -5.08 15.23
C GLN A 86 7.83 -6.49 15.03
N ILE A 87 7.76 -6.95 13.77
CA ILE A 87 7.42 -8.32 13.43
C ILE A 87 8.65 -9.19 13.70
N GLU A 88 8.59 -10.03 14.74
CA GLU A 88 9.64 -10.98 15.12
C GLU A 88 9.75 -12.12 14.09
N GLU A 89 10.98 -12.51 13.74
CA GLU A 89 11.32 -13.73 13.00
C GLU A 89 10.51 -14.02 11.70
N MET A 90 10.16 -13.01 10.91
CA MET A 90 9.37 -13.23 9.71
C MET A 90 10.03 -12.73 8.43
N ASN A 91 10.33 -13.66 7.53
CA ASN A 91 10.47 -13.34 6.12
C ASN A 91 9.09 -12.91 5.58
N GLY A 92 9.03 -11.75 4.91
CA GLY A 92 7.80 -11.28 4.26
C GLY A 92 6.92 -10.33 5.07
N SER A 93 7.47 -9.55 6.00
CA SER A 93 6.74 -8.51 6.73
C SER A 93 5.96 -7.52 5.84
N SER A 94 6.51 -7.17 4.67
CA SER A 94 5.82 -6.36 3.67
C SER A 94 4.62 -7.07 3.03
N GLN A 95 4.65 -8.41 2.88
CA GLN A 95 3.51 -9.18 2.38
C GLN A 95 2.34 -9.18 3.39
N VAL A 96 2.65 -9.18 4.69
CA VAL A 96 1.64 -9.02 5.73
C VAL A 96 1.00 -7.64 5.61
N ALA A 97 1.79 -6.58 5.42
CA ALA A 97 1.26 -5.23 5.21
C ALA A 97 0.38 -5.12 3.95
N CYS A 98 0.75 -5.82 2.86
CA CYS A 98 -0.07 -5.92 1.65
C CYS A 98 -1.42 -6.62 1.91
N SER A 99 -1.40 -7.70 2.69
CA SER A 99 -2.62 -8.47 3.03
C SER A 99 -3.55 -7.62 3.90
N VAL A 100 -3.01 -6.89 4.88
CA VAL A 100 -3.79 -5.95 5.72
C VAL A 100 -4.39 -4.82 4.88
N PHE A 101 -3.65 -4.27 3.91
CA PHE A 101 -4.17 -3.26 2.98
C PHE A 101 -5.39 -3.79 2.21
N LYS A 102 -5.28 -5.01 1.67
CA LYS A 102 -6.37 -5.68 0.97
C LYS A 102 -7.58 -5.90 1.88
N ASP A 103 -7.37 -6.49 3.04
CA ASP A 103 -8.43 -6.80 4.00
C ASP A 103 -9.21 -5.55 4.41
N ILE A 104 -8.52 -4.41 4.64
CA ILE A 104 -9.18 -3.16 4.99
C ILE A 104 -10.09 -2.70 3.85
N ILE A 105 -9.63 -2.71 2.60
CA ILE A 105 -10.43 -2.24 1.45
C ILE A 105 -11.63 -3.15 1.22
N GLU A 106 -11.44 -4.47 1.24
CA GLU A 106 -12.53 -5.43 1.06
C GLU A 106 -13.60 -5.27 2.15
N ASN A 107 -13.19 -5.05 3.41
CA ASN A 107 -14.14 -4.77 4.50
C ASN A 107 -14.84 -3.41 4.34
N LEU A 108 -14.13 -2.35 3.94
CA LEU A 108 -14.76 -1.05 3.69
C LEU A 108 -15.82 -1.12 2.57
N ILE A 109 -15.58 -1.91 1.53
CA ILE A 109 -16.53 -2.16 0.45
C ILE A 109 -17.72 -2.99 0.97
N LYS A 110 -17.45 -4.08 1.70
CA LYS A 110 -18.47 -4.98 2.24
C LYS A 110 -19.42 -4.27 3.20
N GLU A 111 -18.90 -3.45 4.10
CA GLU A 111 -19.67 -2.69 5.08
C GLU A 111 -20.28 -1.38 4.50
N SER A 112 -20.19 -1.17 3.18
CA SER A 112 -20.73 0.00 2.47
C SER A 112 -20.19 1.35 2.96
N TYR A 113 -18.95 1.37 3.45
CA TYR A 113 -18.23 2.62 3.75
C TYR A 113 -17.59 3.26 2.49
N LEU A 114 -17.55 2.52 1.37
CA LEU A 114 -17.10 2.96 0.05
C LEU A 114 -18.22 2.84 -1.01
#